data_AF-A0A935N4J3-F1
#
_entry.id   AF-A0A935N4J3-F1
#
_cell.length_a   1.000
_cell.length_b   1.000
_cell.length_c   1.000
_cell.angle_alpha   90.00
_cell.angle_beta   90.00
_cell.angle_gamma   90.00
#
_symmetry.space_group_name_H-M   'P 1'
#
loop_
_entity.id
_entity.type
_entity.pdbx_description
1 polymer ?
#
loop_
_entity_poly.entity_id
_entity_poly.type
_entity_poly.pdbx_seq_one_letter_code
_entity_poly.pdbx_strand_id
1 'polypeptide(L)'
;MLALGIWVLITLGCAALLALYFPFMLHLPKQTCGMFVFSALLFLGGCIGFEMLGGWHVEQFGLKNLTYIAVVTLEESFEMAGIILFIHSLMLYMKKQNMRFNLQAI
;
A
#
# COMPACT_ATOMS: atom_id res chain seq x y z
N MET A 1 3.43 -13.97 21.74
CA MET A 1 4.02 -12.76 22.38
C MET A 1 5.36 -12.36 21.78
N LEU A 2 6.33 -13.25 21.49
CA LEU A 2 7.63 -12.86 20.91
C LEU A 2 7.58 -12.41 19.43
N ALA A 3 6.59 -12.85 18.64
CA ALA A 3 6.44 -12.42 17.24
C ALA A 3 6.05 -10.94 17.08
N LEU A 4 5.40 -10.33 18.10
CA LEU A 4 4.91 -8.96 18.02
C LEU A 4 6.06 -7.93 18.00
N GLY A 5 7.18 -8.20 18.68
CA GLY A 5 8.30 -7.25 18.76
C GLY A 5 9.02 -7.05 17.42
N ILE A 6 9.18 -8.12 16.65
CA ILE A 6 9.87 -8.07 15.34
C ILE A 6 9.01 -7.37 14.29
N TRP A 7 7.70 -7.65 14.26
CA TRP A 7 6.77 -6.96 13.37
C TRP A 7 6.68 -5.45 13.64
N VAL A 8 6.75 -5.04 14.91
CA VAL A 8 6.82 -3.61 15.29
C VAL A 8 8.12 -2.96 14.79
N LEU A 9 9.26 -3.64 14.92
CA LEU A 9 10.53 -3.13 14.39
C LEU A 9 10.52 -3.01 12.86
N ILE A 10 9.95 -3.99 12.16
CA ILE A 10 9.83 -3.97 10.70
C ILE A 10 8.92 -2.81 10.27
N THR A 11 7.74 -2.68 10.87
CA THR A 11 6.80 -1.60 10.55
C THR A 11 7.38 -0.22 10.85
N LEU A 12 8.08 -0.04 11.98
CA LEU A 12 8.80 1.19 12.29
C LEU A 12 9.92 1.49 11.29
N GLY A 13 10.69 0.47 10.88
CA GLY A 13 11.72 0.60 9.85
C GLY A 13 11.15 1.04 8.51
N CYS A 14 10.06 0.40 8.06
CA CYS A 14 9.34 0.79 6.85
C CYS A 14 8.77 2.22 6.94
N ALA A 15 8.21 2.60 8.10
CA ALA A 15 7.70 3.96 8.32
C ALA A 15 8.82 5.01 8.28
N ALA A 16 9.98 4.71 8.87
CA ALA A 16 11.14 5.60 8.82
C ALA A 16 11.66 5.78 7.38
N LEU A 17 11.73 4.68 6.61
CA LEU A 17 12.06 4.75 5.18
C LEU A 17 11.06 5.59 4.41
N LEU A 18 9.76 5.41 4.64
CA LEU A 18 8.71 6.25 4.03
C LEU A 18 8.88 7.74 4.39
N ALA A 19 9.23 8.05 5.64
CA ALA A 19 9.48 9.41 6.09
C ALA A 19 10.67 10.07 5.36
N LEU A 20 11.71 9.29 5.05
CA LEU A 20 12.84 9.76 4.23
C LEU A 20 12.41 10.17 2.80
N TYR A 21 11.38 9.55 2.24
CA TYR A 21 10.81 9.89 0.93
C TYR A 21 9.75 11.00 1.00
N PHE A 22 9.39 11.50 2.18
CA PHE A 22 8.41 12.56 2.33
C PHE A 22 8.81 13.87 1.60
N PRO A 23 10.07 14.33 1.63
CA PRO A 23 10.48 15.50 0.85
C PRO A 23 10.30 15.28 -0.65
N PHE A 24 10.54 14.06 -1.16
CA PHE A 24 10.29 13.74 -2.57
C PHE A 24 8.80 13.93 -2.93
N MET A 25 7.89 13.49 -2.06
CA MET A 25 6.45 13.73 -2.25
C MET A 25 6.08 15.22 -2.34
N LEU A 26 6.75 16.08 -1.57
CA LEU A 26 6.50 17.53 -1.59
C LEU A 26 6.98 18.20 -2.89
N HIS A 27 7.98 17.64 -3.57
CA HIS A 27 8.48 18.15 -4.84
C HIS A 27 7.71 17.63 -6.06
N LEU A 28 6.78 16.67 -5.87
CA LEU A 28 5.97 16.13 -6.97
C LEU A 28 4.97 17.19 -7.48
N PRO A 29 4.65 17.17 -8.78
CA PRO A 29 3.52 17.93 -9.32
C PRO A 29 2.23 17.58 -8.56
N LYS A 30 1.40 18.59 -8.26
CA LYS A 30 0.16 18.43 -7.47
C LYS A 30 -0.73 17.27 -7.95
N GLN A 31 -0.83 17.09 -9.26
CA GLN A 31 -1.60 16.00 -9.86
C GLN A 31 -1.03 14.62 -9.53
N THR A 32 0.29 14.44 -9.63
CA THR A 32 0.96 13.17 -9.28
C THR A 32 0.89 12.91 -7.78
N CYS A 33 1.11 13.94 -6.95
CA CYS A 33 1.02 13.82 -5.50
C CYS A 33 -0.39 13.37 -5.06
N GLY A 34 -1.45 13.94 -5.65
CA GLY A 34 -2.82 13.50 -5.39
C GLY A 34 -3.06 12.03 -5.73
N MET A 35 -2.51 11.52 -6.84
CA MET A 35 -2.61 10.11 -7.21
C MET A 35 -1.83 9.20 -6.25
N PHE A 36 -0.65 9.62 -5.79
CA PHE A 36 0.15 8.88 -4.80
C PHE A 36 -0.60 8.75 -3.48
N VAL A 37 -1.16 9.87 -2.97
CA VAL A 37 -1.95 9.87 -1.73
C VAL A 37 -3.18 8.99 -1.89
N PHE A 38 -3.89 9.08 -3.02
CA PHE A 38 -5.06 8.24 -3.28
C PHE A 38 -4.70 6.75 -3.32
N SER A 39 -3.60 6.37 -3.99
CA SER A 39 -3.13 4.98 -3.99
C SER A 39 -2.76 4.48 -2.58
N ALA A 40 -2.12 5.33 -1.77
CA ALA A 40 -1.76 4.99 -0.40
C ALA A 40 -3.00 4.83 0.48
N LEU A 41 -4.01 5.70 0.34
CA LEU A 41 -5.28 5.57 1.06
C LEU A 41 -6.03 4.29 0.67
N LEU A 42 -5.97 3.89 -0.59
CA LEU A 42 -6.63 2.68 -1.07
C LEU A 42 -5.93 1.42 -0.54
N PHE A 43 -4.58 1.41 -0.54
CA PHE A 43 -3.79 0.34 0.07
C PHE A 43 -3.99 0.24 1.59
N LEU A 44 -3.78 1.35 2.32
CA LEU A 44 -3.91 1.38 3.77
C LEU A 44 -5.36 1.19 4.23
N GLY A 45 -6.33 1.70 3.46
CA GLY A 45 -7.75 1.47 3.72
C GLY A 45 -8.15 0.02 3.53
N GLY A 46 -7.54 -0.67 2.54
CA GLY A 46 -7.62 -2.12 2.38
C GLY A 46 -7.12 -2.83 3.62
N CYS A 47 -5.82 -2.69 3.90
CA CYS A 47 -5.15 -3.30 5.03
C CYS A 47 -5.85 -3.01 6.36
N ILE A 48 -5.97 -1.75 6.78
CA ILE A 48 -6.52 -1.41 8.11
C ILE A 48 -8.02 -1.71 8.17
N GLY A 49 -8.77 -1.37 7.14
CA GLY A 49 -10.23 -1.48 7.16
C GLY A 49 -10.69 -2.94 7.16
N PHE A 50 -10.17 -3.75 6.25
CA PHE A 50 -10.59 -5.13 6.14
C PHE A 50 -9.90 -6.05 7.16
N GLU A 51 -8.69 -5.75 7.64
CA GLU A 51 -8.07 -6.47 8.76
C GLU A 51 -8.92 -6.32 10.03
N MET A 52 -9.42 -5.11 10.33
CA MET A 52 -10.31 -4.88 11.47
C MET A 52 -11.64 -5.64 11.33
N LEU A 53 -12.24 -5.63 10.15
CA LEU A 53 -13.48 -6.37 9.87
C LEU A 53 -13.26 -7.88 9.92
N GLY A 54 -12.16 -8.37 9.36
CA GLY A 54 -11.76 -9.76 9.36
C GLY A 54 -11.48 -10.26 10.77
N GLY A 55 -10.73 -9.51 11.57
CA GLY A 55 -10.45 -9.81 12.97
C GLY A 55 -11.71 -9.91 13.82
N TRP A 56 -12.62 -8.93 13.71
CA TRP A 56 -13.92 -8.98 14.40
C TRP A 56 -14.73 -10.21 13.98
N HIS A 57 -14.75 -10.52 12.68
CA HIS A 57 -15.51 -11.64 12.17
C HIS A 57 -14.94 -13.00 12.61
N VAL A 58 -13.61 -13.14 12.66
CA VAL A 58 -12.93 -14.34 13.15
C VAL A 58 -13.21 -14.58 14.63
N GLU A 59 -13.25 -13.53 15.45
CA GLU A 59 -13.56 -13.64 16.88
C GLU A 59 -14.96 -14.20 17.11
N GLN A 60 -15.93 -13.82 16.28
CA GLN A 60 -17.34 -14.21 16.43
C GLN A 60 -17.68 -15.55 15.76
N PHE A 61 -17.12 -15.84 14.58
CA PHE A 61 -17.55 -16.94 13.72
C PHE A 61 -16.44 -17.94 13.36
N GLY A 62 -15.20 -17.69 13.80
CA GLY A 62 -14.03 -18.49 13.46
C GLY A 62 -13.52 -18.24 12.02
N LEU A 63 -12.45 -18.96 11.67
CA LEU A 63 -11.70 -18.74 10.41
C LEU A 63 -12.28 -19.45 9.17
N LYS A 64 -13.18 -20.42 9.35
CA LYS A 64 -13.62 -21.33 8.28
C LYS A 64 -15.02 -21.02 7.77
N ASN A 65 -15.22 -19.82 7.27
CA ASN A 65 -16.48 -19.42 6.64
C ASN A 65 -16.27 -18.60 5.36
N LEU A 66 -17.25 -18.66 4.47
CA LEU A 66 -17.20 -17.98 3.17
C LEU A 66 -17.09 -16.46 3.33
N THR A 67 -17.70 -15.91 4.37
CA THR A 67 -17.65 -14.47 4.65
C THR A 67 -16.24 -14.01 4.99
N TYR A 68 -15.47 -14.76 5.77
CA TYR A 68 -14.06 -14.41 6.05
C TYR A 68 -13.22 -14.44 4.77
N ILE A 69 -13.39 -15.48 3.95
CA ILE A 69 -12.69 -15.58 2.65
C ILE A 69 -13.02 -14.39 1.75
N ALA A 70 -14.29 -13.96 1.72
CA ALA A 70 -14.71 -12.79 0.95
C ALA A 70 -14.08 -11.49 1.50
N VAL A 71 -14.03 -11.32 2.82
CA VAL A 71 -13.39 -10.16 3.47
C VAL A 71 -11.90 -10.09 3.14
N VAL A 72 -11.18 -11.20 3.28
CA VAL A 72 -9.75 -11.28 2.92
C VAL A 72 -9.53 -11.05 1.43
N THR A 73 -10.40 -11.59 0.57
CA THR A 73 -10.30 -11.35 -0.89
C THR A 73 -10.47 -9.87 -1.22
N LEU A 74 -11.37 -9.18 -0.51
CA LEU A 74 -11.56 -7.74 -0.66
C LEU A 74 -10.36 -6.96 -0.13
N GLU A 75 -9.83 -7.32 1.04
CA GLU A 75 -8.59 -6.75 1.59
C GLU A 75 -7.46 -6.78 0.55
N GLU A 76 -7.12 -7.98 0.07
CA GLU A 76 -6.07 -8.19 -0.93
C GLU A 76 -6.37 -7.42 -2.23
N SER A 77 -7.64 -7.39 -2.67
CA SER A 77 -8.03 -6.65 -3.88
C SER A 77 -7.81 -5.15 -3.74
N PHE A 78 -8.09 -4.58 -2.57
CA PHE A 78 -7.82 -3.17 -2.29
C PHE A 78 -6.32 -2.90 -2.24
N GLU A 79 -5.54 -3.75 -1.58
CA GLU A 79 -4.08 -3.62 -1.56
C GLU A 79 -3.48 -3.63 -2.97
N MET A 80 -3.85 -4.61 -3.79
CA MET A 80 -3.33 -4.72 -5.16
C MET A 80 -3.79 -3.55 -6.05
N ALA A 81 -5.03 -3.10 -5.93
CA ALA A 81 -5.50 -1.92 -6.65
C ALA A 81 -4.73 -0.66 -6.25
N GLY A 82 -4.39 -0.50 -4.96
CA GLY A 82 -3.55 0.59 -4.47
C GLY A 82 -2.16 0.56 -5.10
N ILE A 83 -1.52 -0.61 -5.12
CA ILE A 83 -0.19 -0.81 -5.74
C ILE A 83 -0.22 -0.49 -7.24
N ILE A 84 -1.23 -0.99 -7.97
CA ILE A 84 -1.37 -0.74 -9.41
C ILE A 84 -1.50 0.77 -9.68
N LEU A 85 -2.33 1.48 -8.92
CA LEU A 85 -2.50 2.93 -9.05
C LEU A 85 -1.21 3.69 -8.73
N PHE A 86 -0.46 3.25 -7.72
CA PHE A 86 0.84 3.82 -7.38
C PHE A 86 1.84 3.67 -8.54
N ILE A 87 2.00 2.45 -9.07
CA ILE A 87 2.91 2.19 -10.20
C ILE A 87 2.48 3.00 -11.43
N HIS A 88 1.18 3.04 -11.74
CA HIS A 88 0.66 3.82 -12.86
C HIS A 88 0.97 5.32 -12.72
N SER A 89 0.74 5.89 -11.53
CA SER A 89 1.05 7.30 -11.27
C SER A 89 2.55 7.60 -11.32
N LEU A 90 3.40 6.67 -10.89
CA LEU A 90 4.85 6.77 -11.02
C LEU A 90 5.29 6.77 -12.49
N MET A 91 4.77 5.85 -13.31
CA MET A 91 5.07 5.82 -14.74
C MET A 91 4.65 7.12 -15.45
N LEU A 92 3.48 7.66 -15.11
CA LEU A 92 3.01 8.94 -15.65
C LEU A 92 3.94 10.10 -15.25
N TYR A 93 4.42 10.12 -14.00
CA TYR A 93 5.39 11.11 -13.54
C TYR A 93 6.69 11.03 -14.34
N MET A 94 7.25 9.82 -14.52
CA MET A 94 8.48 9.61 -15.27
C MET A 94 8.35 10.02 -16.74
N LYS A 95 7.22 9.69 -17.37
CA LYS A 95 6.90 10.12 -18.73
C LYS A 95 6.86 11.65 -18.84
N LYS A 96 6.23 12.34 -17.88
CA LYS A 96 6.14 13.80 -17.86
C LYS A 96 7.51 14.46 -17.68
N GLN A 97 8.41 13.84 -16.92
CA GLN A 97 9.80 14.29 -16.75
C GLN A 97 10.72 13.89 -17.90
N ASN A 98 10.19 13.27 -18.97
CA ASN A 98 10.94 12.81 -20.14
C ASN A 98 12.12 11.88 -19.78
N MET A 99 11.99 11.12 -18.68
CA MET A 99 12.99 10.16 -18.23
C MET A 99 13.07 9.02 -19.25
N ARG A 100 14.20 8.95 -19.98
CA ARG A 100 14.48 7.82 -20.89
C ARG A 100 15.14 6.71 -20.09
N PHE A 101 14.46 5.57 -19.97
CA PHE A 101 15.10 4.35 -19.48
C PHE A 101 16.10 3.88 -20.54
N ASN A 102 17.40 4.04 -20.28
CA ASN A 102 18.43 3.52 -21.16
C ASN A 102 18.67 2.05 -20.81
N LEU A 103 17.99 1.14 -21.51
CA LEU A 103 18.07 -0.31 -21.28
C LEU A 103 19.31 -0.96 -21.92
N GLN A 104 20.29 -0.16 -22.39
CA GLN A 104 21.47 -0.64 -23.11
C GLN A 104 22.62 -1.18 -22.23
N ALA A 105 22.39 -1.42 -20.94
CA ALA A 105 23.44 -1.80 -19.98
C ALA A 105 23.32 -3.22 -19.41
N ILE A 106 22.61 -4.12 -20.10
CA ILE A 106 22.54 -5.56 -19.81
C ILE A 106 22.86 -6.30 -21.11
#